data_AF-A0A7V4CTF5-F1
#
_entry.id   AF-A0A7V4CTF5-F1
#
_cell.length_a   1.000
_cell.length_b   1.000
_cell.length_c   1.000
_cell.angle_alpha   90.00
_cell.angle_beta   90.00
_cell.angle_gamma   90.00
#
_symmetry.space_group_name_H-M   'P 1'
#
loop_
_entity.id
_entity.type
_entity.pdbx_description
1 polymer ?
#
loop_
_entity_poly.entity_id
_entity_poly.type
_entity_poly.pdbx_seq_one_letter_code
_entity_poly.pdbx_strand_id
1 'polypeptide(L)'
;MFAYEDIVDLLSPQAKNSLSNLPTYEVFSEQTAQLIKEYTNVDINPTDIKPEWAKMPFVFIIEFLLNNKLNAQSPEQQTKVNANYKAALEILKNHRVTTGLTNTKVGIIGDTYNVDF
;
A
#
# COMPACT_ATOMS: atom_id res chain seq x y z
N MET A 1 -15.21 -13.99 5.01
CA MET A 1 -15.45 -13.66 3.60
C MET A 1 -14.22 -12.90 3.15
N PHE A 2 -13.46 -13.43 2.20
CA PHE A 2 -12.09 -13.01 1.91
C PHE A 2 -12.07 -11.62 1.23
N ALA A 3 -11.22 -10.68 1.69
CA ALA A 3 -10.85 -9.47 0.93
C ALA A 3 -10.19 -9.77 -0.43
N TYR A 4 -10.02 -11.06 -0.76
CA TYR A 4 -9.65 -11.54 -2.08
C TYR A 4 -10.56 -10.95 -3.15
N GLU A 5 -11.89 -10.89 -3.00
CA GLU A 5 -12.76 -10.33 -4.06
C GLU A 5 -12.49 -8.84 -4.32
N ASP A 6 -12.41 -8.02 -3.25
CA ASP A 6 -12.21 -6.56 -3.37
C ASP A 6 -10.84 -6.18 -3.93
N ILE A 7 -9.79 -6.94 -3.62
CA ILE A 7 -8.41 -6.66 -4.07
C ILE A 7 -8.17 -7.27 -5.44
N VAL A 8 -8.73 -8.46 -5.72
CA VAL A 8 -8.65 -9.11 -7.03
C VAL A 8 -9.26 -8.24 -8.11
N ASP A 9 -10.33 -7.50 -7.84
CA ASP A 9 -10.89 -6.58 -8.83
C ASP A 9 -9.98 -5.40 -9.21
N LEU A 10 -9.10 -5.00 -8.30
CA LEU A 10 -8.10 -3.95 -8.55
C LEU A 10 -6.81 -4.48 -9.19
N LEU A 11 -6.59 -5.79 -9.17
CA LEU A 11 -5.42 -6.43 -9.76
C LEU A 11 -5.54 -6.55 -11.28
N SER A 12 -4.42 -6.36 -11.98
CA SER A 12 -4.35 -6.66 -13.42
C SER A 12 -4.67 -8.13 -13.70
N PRO A 13 -5.28 -8.47 -14.87
CA PRO A 13 -5.68 -9.84 -15.19
C PRO A 13 -4.54 -10.88 -15.09
N GLN A 14 -3.31 -10.46 -15.34
CA GLN A 14 -2.13 -11.31 -15.20
C GLN A 14 -1.80 -11.58 -13.73
N ALA A 15 -1.86 -10.56 -12.87
CA ALA A 15 -1.70 -10.73 -11.43
C ALA A 15 -2.80 -11.64 -10.85
N LYS A 16 -4.05 -11.50 -11.32
CA LYS A 16 -5.15 -12.42 -10.95
C LYS A 16 -4.82 -13.88 -11.30
N ASN A 17 -4.32 -14.13 -12.51
CA ASN A 17 -3.96 -15.48 -12.95
C ASN A 17 -2.81 -16.07 -12.12
N SER A 18 -1.81 -15.29 -11.76
CA SER A 18 -0.68 -15.74 -10.94
C SER A 18 -1.01 -15.88 -9.45
N LEU A 19 -1.98 -15.11 -8.95
CA LEU A 19 -2.48 -15.18 -7.58
C LEU A 19 -3.65 -16.16 -7.39
N SER A 20 -4.12 -16.80 -8.47
CA SER A 20 -5.16 -17.85 -8.41
C SER A 20 -4.76 -19.06 -7.55
N ASN A 21 -3.47 -19.19 -7.22
CA ASN A 21 -2.94 -20.18 -6.29
C ASN A 21 -2.87 -19.60 -4.87
N LEU A 22 -3.74 -20.09 -3.97
CA LEU A 22 -3.88 -19.65 -2.57
C LEU A 22 -2.55 -19.48 -1.81
N PRO A 23 -1.65 -20.50 -1.77
CA PRO A 23 -0.34 -20.35 -1.14
C PRO A 23 0.54 -19.23 -1.72
N THR A 24 0.37 -18.91 -3.00
CA THR A 24 1.11 -17.81 -3.64
C THR A 24 0.55 -16.47 -3.18
N TYR A 25 -0.77 -16.34 -3.12
CA TYR A 25 -1.42 -15.14 -2.60
C TYR A 25 -1.05 -14.86 -1.14
N GLU A 26 -1.13 -15.86 -0.25
CA GLU A 26 -0.80 -15.70 1.17
C GLU A 26 0.61 -15.12 1.36
N VAL A 27 1.62 -15.75 0.75
CA VAL A 27 3.02 -15.31 0.86
C VAL A 27 3.21 -13.85 0.42
N PHE A 28 2.66 -13.46 -0.72
CA PHE A 28 2.83 -12.10 -1.23
C PHE A 28 2.01 -11.06 -0.46
N SER A 29 0.84 -11.46 0.03
CA SER A 29 -0.04 -10.61 0.81
C SER A 29 0.56 -10.30 2.20
N GLU A 30 1.21 -11.29 2.83
CA GLU A 30 1.96 -11.11 4.08
C GLU A 30 3.19 -10.22 3.89
N GLN A 31 3.98 -10.46 2.83
CA GLN A 31 5.12 -9.61 2.51
C GLN A 31 4.70 -8.16 2.26
N THR A 32 3.58 -7.96 1.57
CA THR A 32 3.04 -6.63 1.30
C THR A 32 2.58 -5.94 2.58
N ALA A 33 1.88 -6.65 3.46
CA ALA A 33 1.47 -6.11 4.77
C ALA A 33 2.68 -5.72 5.63
N GLN A 34 3.73 -6.55 5.64
CA GLN A 34 4.96 -6.24 6.35
C GLN A 34 5.66 -5.00 5.80
N LEU A 35 5.76 -4.85 4.47
CA LEU A 35 6.32 -3.64 3.85
C LEU A 35 5.54 -2.38 4.23
N ILE A 36 4.20 -2.43 4.20
CA ILE A 36 3.38 -1.28 4.60
C ILE A 36 3.60 -0.95 6.08
N LYS A 37 3.68 -1.97 6.95
CA LYS A 37 3.99 -1.79 8.37
C LYS A 37 5.35 -1.13 8.57
N GLU A 38 6.40 -1.60 7.90
CA GLU A 38 7.74 -1.03 8.01
C GLU A 38 7.79 0.44 7.52
N TYR A 39 7.03 0.77 6.48
CA TYR A 39 6.99 2.13 5.93
C TYR A 39 6.10 3.11 6.70
N THR A 40 4.99 2.64 7.30
CA THR A 40 3.95 3.52 7.88
C THR A 40 3.71 3.30 9.37
N ASN A 41 4.28 2.24 9.95
CA ASN A 41 4.01 1.73 11.29
C ASN A 41 2.54 1.33 11.52
N VAL A 42 1.80 1.03 10.45
CA VAL A 42 0.40 0.59 10.50
C VAL A 42 0.34 -0.90 10.21
N ASP A 43 -0.26 -1.66 11.12
CA ASP A 43 -0.55 -3.07 10.91
C ASP A 43 -1.74 -3.23 9.94
N ILE A 44 -1.48 -3.89 8.81
CA ILE A 44 -2.49 -4.19 7.78
C ILE A 44 -2.80 -5.68 7.84
N ASN A 45 -4.09 -6.03 7.93
CA ASN A 45 -4.52 -7.41 7.77
C ASN A 45 -4.69 -7.73 6.27
N PRO A 46 -3.97 -8.72 5.70
CA PRO A 46 -4.10 -9.10 4.28
C PRO A 46 -5.51 -9.60 3.88
N THR A 47 -6.31 -10.03 4.87
CA THR A 47 -7.68 -10.51 4.69
C THR A 47 -8.75 -9.44 4.92
N ASP A 48 -8.36 -8.27 5.44
CA ASP A 48 -9.23 -7.11 5.69
C ASP A 48 -8.36 -5.84 5.69
N ILE A 49 -8.08 -5.31 4.49
CA ILE A 49 -7.19 -4.17 4.35
C ILE A 49 -7.89 -2.91 4.87
N LYS A 50 -7.55 -2.59 6.11
CA LYS A 50 -7.89 -1.35 6.77
C LYS A 50 -6.59 -0.73 7.28
N PRO A 51 -6.45 0.60 7.18
CA PRO A 51 -7.41 1.61 6.65
C PRO A 51 -7.52 1.65 5.11
N GLU A 52 -8.63 2.20 4.57
CA GLU A 52 -8.96 2.23 3.13
C GLU A 52 -7.84 2.78 2.23
N TRP A 53 -7.10 3.78 2.70
CA TRP A 53 -5.98 4.36 1.93
C TRP A 53 -4.86 3.35 1.65
N ALA A 54 -4.77 2.26 2.42
CA ALA A 54 -3.78 1.21 2.24
C ALA A 54 -4.13 0.23 1.11
N LYS A 55 -5.37 0.21 0.61
CA LYS A 55 -5.81 -0.71 -0.46
C LYS A 55 -5.03 -0.52 -1.76
N MET A 56 -4.97 0.70 -2.25
CA MET A 56 -4.26 1.02 -3.49
C MET A 56 -2.75 0.72 -3.42
N PRO A 57 -1.99 1.16 -2.40
CA PRO A 57 -0.58 0.81 -2.29
C PRO A 57 -0.37 -0.69 -2.09
N PHE A 58 -1.27 -1.40 -1.40
CA PHE A 58 -1.19 -2.86 -1.27
C PHE A 58 -1.27 -3.56 -2.64
N VAL A 59 -2.23 -3.17 -3.49
CA VAL A 59 -2.37 -3.71 -4.86
C VAL A 59 -1.11 -3.45 -5.69
N PHE A 60 -0.56 -2.24 -5.64
CA PHE A 60 0.62 -1.91 -6.45
C PHE A 60 1.89 -2.61 -5.98
N ILE A 61 2.04 -2.80 -4.67
CA ILE A 61 3.19 -3.54 -4.10
C ILE A 61 3.07 -5.03 -4.44
N ILE A 62 1.89 -5.64 -4.30
CA ILE A 62 1.72 -7.06 -4.63
C ILE A 62 1.97 -7.32 -6.13
N GLU A 63 1.52 -6.42 -7.01
CA GLU A 63 1.81 -6.49 -8.45
C GLU A 63 3.31 -6.39 -8.74
N PHE A 64 4.02 -5.51 -8.04
CA PHE A 64 5.47 -5.37 -8.18
C PHE A 64 6.22 -6.63 -7.72
N LEU A 65 5.84 -7.21 -6.59
CA LEU A 65 6.45 -8.44 -6.08
C LEU A 65 6.21 -9.63 -7.03
N LEU A 66 5.00 -9.74 -7.57
CA LEU A 66 4.65 -10.75 -8.58
C LEU A 66 5.45 -10.57 -9.86
N ASN A 67 5.54 -9.35 -10.37
CA ASN A 67 6.28 -9.06 -11.60
C ASN A 67 7.74 -9.47 -11.48
N ASN A 68 8.40 -9.11 -10.36
CA ASN A 68 9.79 -9.50 -10.10
C ASN A 68 9.97 -11.02 -10.00
N LYS A 69 9.00 -11.76 -9.45
CA LYS A 69 9.09 -13.23 -9.36
C LYS A 69 8.90 -13.92 -10.71
N LEU A 70 8.03 -13.38 -11.56
CA LEU A 70 7.67 -14.01 -12.83
C LEU A 70 8.74 -13.84 -13.93
N ASN A 71 9.65 -12.84 -13.81
CA ASN A 71 10.80 -12.61 -14.71
C ASN A 71 10.51 -12.57 -16.24
N ALA A 72 9.24 -12.65 -16.64
CA ALA A 72 8.79 -12.81 -18.01
C ALA A 72 7.69 -11.78 -18.29
N GLN A 73 8.07 -10.51 -18.37
CA GLN A 73 7.15 -9.44 -18.76
C GLN A 73 7.76 -8.56 -19.86
N SER A 74 6.89 -7.96 -20.68
CA SER A 74 7.30 -6.98 -21.66
C SER A 74 7.87 -5.73 -20.96
N PRO A 75 8.83 -5.02 -21.59
CA PRO A 75 9.42 -3.80 -21.01
C PRO A 75 8.39 -2.71 -20.64
N GLU A 76 7.29 -2.63 -21.39
CA GLU A 76 6.19 -1.70 -21.16
C GLU A 76 5.44 -2.01 -19.85
N GLN A 77 5.15 -3.29 -19.63
CA GLN A 77 4.49 -3.78 -18.42
C GLN A 77 5.39 -3.54 -17.20
N GLN A 78 6.69 -3.79 -17.34
CA GLN A 78 7.66 -3.54 -16.27
C GLN A 78 7.75 -2.05 -15.92
N THR A 79 7.71 -1.18 -16.92
CA THR A 79 7.70 0.28 -16.72
C THR A 79 6.44 0.73 -15.99
N LYS A 80 5.26 0.21 -16.38
CA LYS A 80 3.99 0.51 -15.72
C LYS A 80 3.96 0.04 -14.27
N VAL A 81 4.38 -1.20 -14.00
CA VAL A 81 4.43 -1.75 -12.64
C VAL A 81 5.42 -0.98 -11.76
N ASN A 82 6.57 -0.58 -12.31
CA ASN A 82 7.53 0.27 -11.60
C ASN A 82 6.96 1.66 -11.27
N ALA A 83 6.20 2.25 -12.19
CA ALA A 83 5.53 3.53 -11.96
C ALA A 83 4.46 3.42 -10.86
N ASN A 84 3.63 2.37 -10.91
CA ASN A 84 2.62 2.08 -9.88
C ASN A 84 3.26 1.85 -8.51
N TYR A 85 4.37 1.10 -8.46
CA TYR A 85 5.13 0.89 -7.23
C TYR A 85 5.65 2.21 -6.63
N LYS A 86 6.20 3.10 -7.47
CA LYS A 86 6.62 4.44 -7.01
C LYS A 86 5.44 5.24 -6.44
N ALA A 87 4.29 5.23 -7.10
CA ALA A 87 3.09 5.89 -6.61
C ALA A 87 2.63 5.31 -5.25
N ALA A 88 2.71 3.99 -5.08
CA ALA A 88 2.42 3.34 -3.80
C ALA A 88 3.32 3.88 -2.69
N LEU A 89 4.62 3.94 -2.92
CA LEU A 89 5.59 4.46 -1.94
C LEU A 89 5.32 5.93 -1.59
N GLU A 90 4.89 6.76 -2.55
CA GLU A 90 4.51 8.15 -2.28
C GLU A 90 3.27 8.24 -1.39
N ILE A 91 2.24 7.43 -1.64
CA ILE A 91 1.05 7.36 -0.79
C ILE A 91 1.44 6.95 0.64
N LEU A 92 2.25 5.90 0.78
CA LEU A 92 2.74 5.43 2.09
C LEU A 92 3.54 6.52 2.81
N LYS A 93 4.41 7.23 2.09
CA LYS A 93 5.21 8.33 2.64
C LYS A 93 4.34 9.48 3.15
N ASN A 94 3.33 9.89 2.39
CA ASN A 94 2.41 10.96 2.80
C ASN A 94 1.64 10.58 4.07
N HIS A 95 1.23 9.32 4.18
CA HIS A 95 0.53 8.83 5.37
C HIS A 95 1.46 8.68 6.57
N ARG A 96 2.71 8.21 6.38
CA ARG A 96 3.74 8.18 7.42
C ARG A 96 3.99 9.56 8.05
N VAL A 97 4.08 10.61 7.22
CA VAL A 97 4.29 11.98 7.71
C VAL A 97 3.08 12.45 8.53
N THR A 98 1.86 12.11 8.08
CA THR A 98 0.62 12.47 8.75
C THR A 98 0.49 11.77 10.11
N THR A 99 0.75 10.47 10.22
CA THR A 99 0.74 9.75 11.50
C THR A 99 1.92 10.10 12.40
N GLY A 100 3.09 10.42 11.84
CA GLY A 100 4.29 10.83 12.58
C GLY A 100 4.19 12.23 13.20
N LEU A 101 3.35 13.13 12.67
CA LEU A 101 3.12 14.47 13.23
C LEU A 101 2.11 14.50 14.37
N THR A 102 1.31 13.45 14.56
CA THR A 102 0.34 13.36 15.68
C THR A 102 0.99 13.09 17.05
N ASN A 103 2.32 12.90 17.13
CA ASN A 103 3.03 12.60 18.38
C ASN A 103 4.08 13.65 18.78
N THR A 104 3.95 14.91 18.36
CA THR A 104 4.74 15.98 18.99
C THR A 104 4.01 17.33 18.96
N LYS A 105 3.08 17.52 19.90
CA LYS A 105 2.89 18.77 20.68
C LYS A 105 1.79 18.57 21.72
N VAL A 106 2.09 17.82 22.77
CA VAL A 106 1.53 18.16 24.09
C VAL A 106 2.40 19.30 24.60
N GLY A 107 1.94 20.54 24.37
CA GLY A 107 2.72 21.73 24.68
C GLY A 107 2.01 22.99 24.24
N ILE A 108 1.07 23.42 25.09
CA ILE A 108 0.65 24.81 25.36
C ILE A 108 0.80 25.78 24.18
N ILE A 109 -0.31 26.12 23.53
CA ILE A 109 -0.51 27.48 23.04
C ILE A 109 -1.92 27.87 23.47
N GLY A 110 -1.97 28.69 24.52
CA GLY A 110 -3.18 29.40 24.92
C GLY A 110 -3.59 30.39 23.84
N ASP A 111 -4.83 30.87 23.97
CA ASP A 111 -5.44 31.96 23.23
C ASP A 111 -4.44 32.96 22.65
N THR A 112 -4.54 33.25 21.35
CA THR A 112 -5.11 34.54 20.95
C THR A 112 -5.44 34.55 19.46
N TYR A 113 -6.68 34.96 19.18
CA TYR A 113 -7.05 35.65 17.97
C TYR A 113 -6.00 36.72 17.61
N ASN A 114 -5.57 36.77 16.35
CA ASN A 114 -5.51 38.02 15.61
C ASN A 114 -5.38 37.74 14.11
N VAL A 115 -6.52 37.87 13.44
CA VAL A 115 -6.62 38.40 12.08
C VAL A 115 -6.16 39.86 12.14
N ASP A 116 -5.26 40.28 11.26
CA ASP A 116 -5.43 41.54 10.55
C ASP A 116 -4.50 41.66 9.32
N PHE A 117 -4.99 42.47 8.38
CA PHE A 117 -4.63 42.69 6.98
C PHE A 117 -3.20 43.22 6.72
#